data_AF-A0A403N4R3-F1
#
_entry.id   AF-A0A403N4R3-F1
#
_cell.length_a   1.000
_cell.length_b   1.000
_cell.length_c   1.000
_cell.angle_alpha   90.00
_cell.angle_beta   90.00
_cell.angle_gamma   90.00
#
_symmetry.space_group_name_H-M   'P 1'
#
loop_
_entity.id
_entity.type
_entity.pdbx_description
1 polymer ?
#
loop_
_entity_poly.entity_id
_entity_poly.type
_entity_poly.pdbx_seq_one_letter_code
_entity_poly.pdbx_strand_id
1 'polypeptide(L)'
;MSNADINDTWLVGFSAEISAVEMATNMLIQAGSLAMAEAAALYMGRTWWQTCLEEYEYRWVYPGGVVWFNSIILLDDVENSILRGLKFLDAWTVTGSTDAPVLRDEWGNDWRDITR
;
A
#
# COMPACT_ATOMS: atom_id res chain seq x y z
N MET A 1 -4.54 -12.34 -28.48
CA MET A 1 -4.60 -12.49 -27.01
C MET A 1 -4.80 -11.09 -26.47
N SER A 2 -5.92 -10.83 -25.81
CA SER A 2 -6.23 -9.51 -25.27
C SER A 2 -5.21 -9.14 -24.21
N ASN A 3 -4.63 -7.93 -24.29
CA ASN A 3 -3.98 -7.27 -23.15
C ASN A 3 -4.99 -7.25 -22.00
N ALA A 4 -4.91 -8.24 -21.10
CA ALA A 4 -5.27 -7.96 -19.73
C ALA A 4 -4.13 -7.07 -19.24
N ASP A 5 -4.43 -5.82 -18.90
CA ASP A 5 -3.48 -4.86 -18.34
C ASP A 5 -2.69 -5.54 -17.23
N ILE A 6 -1.43 -5.92 -17.49
CA ILE A 6 -0.56 -6.54 -16.50
C ILE A 6 -0.18 -5.40 -15.56
N ASN A 7 -0.91 -5.28 -14.46
CA ASN A 7 -0.45 -4.47 -13.34
C ASN A 7 0.79 -5.14 -12.76
N ASP A 8 1.91 -4.44 -12.82
CA ASP A 8 3.14 -4.79 -12.09
C ASP A 8 2.85 -4.94 -10.60
N THR A 9 3.56 -5.84 -9.92
CA THR A 9 3.45 -5.98 -8.47
C THR A 9 4.62 -5.30 -7.78
N TRP A 10 4.29 -4.41 -6.85
CA TRP A 10 5.21 -3.61 -6.08
C TRP A 10 5.18 -4.07 -4.63
N LEU A 11 6.34 -4.35 -4.04
CA LEU A 11 6.47 -4.54 -2.60
C LEU A 11 6.63 -3.16 -1.95
N VAL A 12 5.70 -2.81 -1.08
CA VAL A 12 5.62 -1.51 -0.43
C VAL A 12 5.80 -1.69 1.08
N GLY A 13 6.74 -0.95 1.65
CA GLY A 13 7.08 -0.99 3.07
C GLY A 13 6.69 0.29 3.80
N PHE A 14 6.08 0.12 4.96
CA PHE A 14 5.75 1.18 5.92
C PHE A 14 6.33 0.84 7.30
N SER A 15 6.60 1.86 8.10
CA SER A 15 6.73 1.73 9.55
C SER A 15 5.52 2.38 10.20
N ALA A 16 4.97 1.77 11.24
CA ALA A 16 3.97 2.39 12.10
C ALA A 16 4.47 2.36 13.55
N GLU A 17 4.50 3.51 14.21
CA GLU A 17 4.78 3.61 15.64
C GLU A 17 3.45 3.76 16.38
N ILE A 18 3.14 2.80 17.24
CA ILE A 18 1.93 2.79 18.08
C ILE A 18 2.38 2.58 19.52
N SER A 19 2.01 3.50 20.42
CA SER A 19 2.37 3.41 21.84
C SER A 19 3.88 3.21 22.07
N ALA A 20 4.72 3.97 21.34
CA ALA A 20 6.19 3.89 21.34
C ALA A 20 6.79 2.55 20.89
N VAL A 21 6.01 1.71 20.19
CA VAL A 21 6.48 0.48 19.55
C VAL A 21 6.44 0.68 18.04
N GLU A 22 7.59 0.56 17.39
CA GLU A 22 7.70 0.60 15.93
C GLU A 22 7.44 -0.80 15.34
N MET A 23 6.57 -0.86 14.35
CA MET A 23 6.21 -2.06 13.61
C MET A 23 6.41 -1.83 12.12
N ALA A 24 7.25 -2.65 11.49
CA ALA A 24 7.36 -2.69 10.04
C ALA A 24 6.16 -3.44 9.43
N THR A 25 5.50 -2.82 8.46
CA THR A 25 4.46 -3.43 7.62
C THR A 25 4.97 -3.50 6.18
N ASN A 26 4.80 -4.64 5.54
CA ASN A 26 5.02 -4.79 4.11
C ASN A 26 3.73 -5.26 3.45
N MET A 27 3.47 -4.79 2.23
CA MET A 27 2.26 -5.09 1.48
C MET A 27 2.59 -5.22 -0.01
N LEU A 28 1.75 -5.94 -0.75
CA LEU A 28 1.83 -6.02 -2.20
C LEU A 28 0.82 -5.05 -2.82
N ILE A 29 1.28 -4.21 -3.75
CA ILE A 29 0.43 -3.30 -4.52
C ILE A 29 0.54 -3.68 -6.00
N GLN A 30 -0.58 -3.99 -6.64
CA GLN A 30 -0.68 -4.15 -8.08
C GLN A 30 -1.08 -2.83 -8.73
N ALA A 31 -0.18 -2.26 -9.51
CA ALA A 31 -0.38 -0.98 -10.19
C ALA A 31 0.34 -0.96 -11.54
N GLY A 32 -0.25 -0.30 -12.54
CA GLY A 32 0.30 -0.27 -13.89
C GLY A 32 1.54 0.62 -14.09
N SER A 33 2.02 1.29 -13.05
CA SER A 33 3.25 2.10 -13.08
C SER A 33 3.75 2.43 -11.68
N LEU A 34 5.02 2.86 -11.57
CA LEU A 34 5.60 3.39 -10.33
C LEU A 34 4.76 4.56 -9.79
N ALA A 35 4.40 5.51 -10.64
CA ALA A 35 3.62 6.68 -10.22
C ALA A 35 2.25 6.30 -9.62
N MET A 36 1.59 5.27 -10.16
CA MET A 36 0.35 4.75 -9.58
C MET A 36 0.59 4.00 -8.28
N ALA A 37 1.68 3.24 -8.17
CA ALA A 37 2.04 2.52 -6.96
C ALA A 37 2.43 3.48 -5.82
N GLU A 38 3.18 4.54 -6.12
CA GLU A 38 3.51 5.61 -5.17
C GLU A 38 2.26 6.38 -4.75
N ALA A 39 1.40 6.78 -5.69
CA ALA A 39 0.14 7.43 -5.37
C ALA A 39 -0.73 6.58 -4.42
N ALA A 40 -0.79 5.27 -4.67
CA ALA A 40 -1.46 4.31 -3.81
C ALA A 40 -0.82 4.24 -2.40
N ALA A 41 0.50 4.17 -2.32
CA ALA A 41 1.21 4.13 -1.04
C ALA A 41 1.01 5.42 -0.22
N LEU A 42 1.08 6.59 -0.86
CA LEU A 42 0.77 7.88 -0.22
C LEU A 42 -0.67 7.93 0.27
N TYR A 43 -1.62 7.45 -0.54
CA TYR A 43 -3.02 7.38 -0.12
C TYR A 43 -3.22 6.45 1.08
N MET A 44 -2.61 5.26 1.07
CA MET A 44 -2.63 4.36 2.22
C MET A 44 -2.08 5.03 3.46
N GLY A 45 -0.93 5.69 3.35
CA GLY A 45 -0.28 6.43 4.43
C GLY A 45 -1.15 7.55 5.01
N ARG A 46 -1.87 8.31 4.15
CA ARG A 46 -2.83 9.38 4.52
C ARG A 46 -4.12 8.88 5.16
N THR A 47 -4.48 7.64 4.87
CA THR A 47 -5.76 7.02 5.27
C THR A 47 -5.55 5.81 6.17
N TRP A 48 -4.37 5.70 6.79
CA TRP A 48 -4.01 4.58 7.65
C TRP A 48 -4.96 4.45 8.84
N TRP A 49 -5.36 5.60 9.39
CA TRP A 49 -6.48 5.74 10.31
C TRP A 49 -7.41 6.86 9.87
N GLN A 50 -8.59 6.92 10.50
CA GLN A 50 -9.66 7.84 10.10
C GLN A 50 -9.32 9.34 10.22
N THR A 51 -8.37 9.73 11.08
CA THR A 51 -8.07 11.14 11.35
C THR A 51 -6.57 11.41 11.35
N CYS A 52 -6.06 11.84 10.19
CA CYS A 52 -4.71 12.38 10.07
C CYS A 52 -4.65 13.79 10.68
N LEU A 53 -3.74 14.02 11.63
CA LEU A 53 -3.54 15.30 12.30
C LEU A 53 -2.55 16.19 11.54
N GLU A 54 -1.45 15.58 11.09
CA GLU A 54 -0.38 16.27 10.36
C GLU A 54 0.10 15.39 9.21
N GLU A 55 0.27 16.01 8.05
CA GLU A 55 0.76 15.35 6.85
C GLU A 55 2.09 15.96 6.41
N TYR A 56 3.06 15.08 6.22
CA TYR A 56 4.34 15.35 5.57
C TYR A 56 4.47 14.42 4.35
N GLU A 57 5.44 14.69 3.48
CA GLU A 57 5.58 14.03 2.18
C GLU A 57 5.48 12.49 2.23
N TYR A 58 6.10 11.86 3.24
CA TYR A 58 6.11 10.40 3.44
C TYR A 58 5.84 9.99 4.88
N ARG A 59 5.21 10.88 5.66
CA ARG A 59 4.97 10.68 7.09
C ARG A 59 3.65 11.29 7.51
N TRP A 60 2.85 10.54 8.25
CA TRP A 60 1.52 10.95 8.70
C TRP A 60 1.39 10.74 10.20
N VAL A 61 0.95 11.78 10.89
CA VAL A 61 0.74 11.78 12.34
C VAL A 61 -0.73 11.61 12.65
N TYR A 62 -1.02 10.71 13.57
CA TYR A 62 -2.37 10.35 13.98
C TYR A 62 -2.49 10.39 15.51
N PRO A 63 -3.71 10.42 16.08
CA PRO A 63 -3.88 10.39 17.53
C PRO A 63 -3.25 9.17 18.21
N GLY A 64 -3.23 8.03 17.51
CA GLY A 64 -2.72 6.75 18.02
C GLY A 64 -1.26 6.46 17.70
N GLY A 65 -0.61 7.27 16.86
CA GLY A 65 0.71 6.91 16.35
C GLY A 65 1.18 7.70 15.14
N VAL A 66 2.27 7.24 14.54
CA VAL A 66 2.87 7.84 13.34
C VAL A 66 3.11 6.74 12.32
N VAL A 67 2.90 7.05 11.04
CA VAL A 67 3.16 6.14 9.92
C VAL A 67 4.17 6.78 8.98
N TRP A 68 5.13 5.99 8.52
CA TRP A 68 6.13 6.37 7.53
C TRP A 68 6.09 5.43 6.33
N PHE A 69 6.22 6.00 5.14
CA PHE A 69 6.47 5.23 3.92
C PHE A 69 7.99 5.07 3.73
N ASN A 70 8.46 3.82 3.68
CA ASN A 70 9.88 3.50 3.74
C ASN A 70 10.47 3.06 2.40
N SER A 71 9.74 2.23 1.65
CA SER A 71 10.30 1.59 0.46
C SER A 71 9.22 1.17 -0.54
N ILE A 72 9.59 1.22 -1.82
CA ILE A 72 8.81 0.68 -2.93
C ILE A 72 9.74 -0.02 -3.91
N ILE A 73 9.44 -1.28 -4.22
CA ILE A 73 10.30 -2.14 -5.02
C ILE A 73 9.43 -2.83 -6.06
N LEU A 74 9.79 -2.70 -7.34
CA LEU A 74 9.19 -3.50 -8.41
C LEU A 74 9.67 -4.94 -8.27
N LEU A 75 8.74 -5.88 -8.15
CA LEU A 75 9.05 -7.30 -8.09
C LEU A 75 9.14 -7.88 -9.50
N ASP A 76 10.09 -8.79 -9.71
CA ASP A 76 10.06 -9.65 -10.87
C ASP A 76 8.99 -10.77 -10.72
N ASP A 77 8.76 -11.53 -11.79
CA ASP A 77 7.75 -12.60 -11.82
C ASP A 77 8.02 -13.70 -10.78
N VAL A 78 9.29 -14.01 -10.48
CA VAL A 78 9.69 -15.05 -9.53
C VAL A 78 9.46 -14.57 -8.10
N GLU A 79 9.92 -13.36 -7.78
CA GLU A 79 9.72 -12.72 -6.47
C GLU A 79 8.22 -12.56 -6.17
N ASN A 80 7.44 -12.06 -7.13
CA ASN A 80 5.99 -11.91 -6.99
C ASN A 80 5.31 -13.26 -6.74
N SER A 81 5.66 -14.29 -7.52
CA SER A 81 5.12 -15.65 -7.36
C SER A 81 5.40 -16.22 -5.97
N ILE A 82 6.63 -16.06 -5.47
CA ILE A 82 7.03 -16.52 -4.14
C ILE A 82 6.25 -15.74 -3.06
N LEU A 83 6.28 -14.41 -3.09
CA LEU A 83 5.70 -13.59 -2.03
C LEU A 83 4.17 -13.74 -1.96
N ARG A 84 3.48 -13.82 -3.09
CA ARG A 84 2.04 -14.16 -3.13
C ARG A 84 1.76 -15.57 -2.63
N GLY A 85 2.62 -16.52 -3.00
CA GLY A 85 2.48 -17.92 -2.59
C GLY A 85 2.57 -18.13 -1.07
N LEU A 86 3.30 -17.27 -0.35
CA LEU A 86 3.45 -17.34 1.10
C LEU A 86 2.23 -16.85 1.89
N LYS A 87 1.31 -16.09 1.26
CA LYS A 87 0.00 -15.67 1.83
C LYS A 87 0.06 -14.97 3.20
N PHE A 88 1.15 -14.26 3.51
CA PHE A 88 1.28 -13.47 4.73
C PHE A 88 1.22 -11.95 4.48
N LEU A 89 1.42 -11.53 3.23
CA LEU A 89 1.32 -10.14 2.80
C LEU A 89 -0.09 -9.89 2.28
N ASP A 90 -0.71 -8.82 2.76
CA ASP A 90 -1.92 -8.31 2.13
C ASP A 90 -1.58 -7.80 0.72
N ALA A 91 -2.50 -8.05 -0.21
CA ALA A 91 -2.35 -7.68 -1.61
C ALA A 91 -3.49 -6.76 -2.05
N TRP A 92 -3.13 -5.66 -2.70
CA TRP A 92 -4.06 -4.60 -3.09
C TRP A 92 -3.93 -4.32 -4.58
N THR A 93 -5.04 -4.34 -5.30
CA THR A 93 -5.10 -3.87 -6.69
C THR A 93 -5.48 -2.40 -6.72
N VAL A 94 -4.70 -1.61 -7.44
CA VAL A 94 -4.90 -0.17 -7.61
C VAL A 94 -5.59 0.10 -8.94
N THR A 95 -6.62 0.93 -8.87
CA THR A 95 -7.35 1.47 -10.02
C THR A 95 -7.57 2.98 -9.83
N GLY A 96 -8.24 3.63 -10.77
CA GLY A 96 -8.50 5.08 -10.71
C GLY A 96 -7.36 5.90 -11.32
N SER A 97 -7.01 7.01 -10.68
CA SER A 97 -5.93 7.92 -11.12
C SER A 97 -4.94 8.18 -9.99
N THR A 98 -3.80 8.82 -10.31
CA THR A 98 -2.80 9.21 -9.31
C THR A 98 -3.33 10.18 -8.25
N ASP A 99 -4.34 11.00 -8.60
CA ASP A 99 -4.93 11.97 -7.67
C ASP A 99 -6.02 11.35 -6.78
N ALA A 100 -6.62 10.24 -7.24
CA ALA A 100 -7.70 9.54 -6.56
C ALA A 100 -7.56 8.02 -6.77
N PRO A 101 -6.51 7.40 -6.20
CA PRO A 101 -6.32 5.96 -6.31
C PRO A 101 -7.40 5.23 -5.53
N VAL A 102 -7.87 4.11 -6.07
CA VAL A 102 -8.81 3.21 -5.41
C VAL A 102 -8.11 1.87 -5.21
N LEU A 103 -7.99 1.45 -3.95
CA LEU A 103 -7.29 0.24 -3.57
C LEU A 103 -8.29 -0.79 -3.08
N ARG A 104 -8.24 -1.99 -3.67
CA ARG A 104 -9.10 -3.10 -3.28
C ARG A 104 -8.32 -4.38 -3.09
N ASP A 105 -8.72 -5.18 -2.11
CA ASP A 105 -8.18 -6.52 -1.94
C ASP A 105 -8.77 -7.52 -2.95
N GLU A 106 -8.38 -8.80 -2.85
CA GLU A 106 -8.86 -9.86 -3.74
C GLU A 106 -10.36 -10.18 -3.60
N TRP A 107 -10.99 -9.75 -2.51
CA TRP A 107 -12.42 -9.89 -2.27
C TRP A 107 -13.21 -8.62 -2.64
N GLY A 108 -12.53 -7.56 -3.07
CA GLY A 108 -13.12 -6.30 -3.49
C GLY A 108 -13.40 -5.31 -2.36
N ASN A 109 -12.90 -5.56 -1.14
CA ASN A 109 -13.03 -4.62 -0.02
C ASN A 109 -12.13 -3.41 -0.23
N ASP A 110 -12.59 -2.23 0.18
CA ASP A 110 -11.79 -1.00 0.11
C ASP A 110 -10.75 -0.97 1.23
N TRP A 111 -9.56 -0.47 0.93
CA TRP A 111 -8.49 -0.26 1.92
C TRP A 111 -8.98 0.39 3.21
N ARG A 112 -9.83 1.42 3.10
CA ARG A 112 -10.30 2.20 4.26
C ARG A 112 -11.26 1.43 5.16
N ASP A 113 -11.87 0.37 4.66
CA ASP A 113 -12.80 -0.46 5.42
C ASP A 113 -12.05 -1.46 6.33
N ILE A 114 -10.77 -1.70 6.04
CA ILE A 114 -9.92 -2.59 6.80
C ILE A 114 -9.06 -1.75 7.76
N THR A 115 -9.67 -1.27 8.84
CA THR A 115 -8.93 -0.54 9.89
C THR A 115 -7.83 -1.40 10.50
N ARG A 116 -6.62 -0.85 10.55
CA ARG A 116 -5.43 -1.41 11.20
C ARG A 116 -5.22 -0.85 12.60
#